data_AF-A0A6I6MNP9-F1
#
_entry.id   AF-A0A6I6MNP9-F1
#
_cell.length_a   1.000
_cell.length_b   1.000
_cell.length_c   1.000
_cell.angle_alpha   90.00
_cell.angle_beta   90.00
_cell.angle_gamma   90.00
#
_symmetry.space_group_name_H-M   'P 1'
#
loop_
_entity.id
_entity.type
_entity.pdbx_description
1 polymer ?
#
loop_
_entity_poly.entity_id
_entity_poly.type
_entity_poly.pdbx_seq_one_letter_code
_entity_poly.pdbx_strand_id
1 'polypeptide(L)'
;MASLTALVISVYSFIAVRSAPGITVVMPDMIRLAVDSKGTYSKILMQPVIAVLGETQRAETVTGLAMQMRREGAAKSPGAQADFLWYASGHWQGDVTTGQYGFVEENDASPFLVTRDKPSVSIMDFRADNWLFAPGTYRATLTVRRATDSRPLTVHWCLTLRARGVAQIKAHPGYFLPIRKDWPANPSDKSDRSCYRGEPSGAPAEVPSPTSVPTPTGTPPARKTG
;
A
#
# COMPACT_ATOMS: atom_id res chain seq x y z
N MET A 1 -49.67 -19.81 -16.34
CA MET A 1 -48.51 -20.25 -15.54
C MET A 1 -47.17 -19.85 -16.19
N ALA A 2 -46.92 -20.19 -17.46
CA ALA A 2 -45.64 -19.87 -18.13
C ALA A 2 -45.27 -18.37 -18.20
N SER A 3 -46.25 -17.48 -18.35
CA SER A 3 -46.03 -16.03 -18.39
C SER A 3 -45.52 -15.45 -17.06
N LEU A 4 -45.96 -16.02 -15.93
CA LEU A 4 -45.54 -15.58 -14.59
C LEU A 4 -44.09 -16.00 -14.31
N THR A 5 -43.72 -17.23 -14.71
CA THR A 5 -42.36 -17.76 -14.57
C THR A 5 -41.37 -16.97 -15.43
N ALA A 6 -41.74 -16.65 -16.67
CA ALA A 6 -40.91 -15.84 -17.56
C ALA A 6 -40.69 -14.42 -16.99
N LEU A 7 -41.72 -13.81 -16.40
CA LEU A 7 -41.61 -12.50 -15.76
C LEU A 7 -40.65 -12.52 -14.57
N VAL A 8 -40.74 -13.52 -13.69
CA VAL A 8 -39.85 -13.68 -12.54
C VAL A 8 -38.39 -13.86 -12.98
N ILE A 9 -38.14 -14.69 -14.00
CA ILE A 9 -36.79 -14.89 -14.56
C ILE A 9 -36.27 -13.59 -15.19
N SER A 10 -37.11 -12.83 -15.90
CA SER A 10 -36.72 -11.56 -16.52
C SER A 10 -36.36 -10.49 -15.47
N VAL A 11 -37.16 -10.35 -14.42
CA VAL A 11 -36.90 -9.42 -13.32
C VAL A 11 -35.62 -9.82 -12.57
N TYR A 12 -35.45 -11.10 -12.26
CA TYR A 12 -34.23 -11.59 -11.61
C TYR A 12 -32.98 -11.34 -12.46
N SER A 13 -33.06 -11.66 -13.76
CA SER A 13 -31.95 -11.42 -14.71
C SER A 13 -31.64 -9.93 -14.82
N PHE A 14 -32.66 -9.07 -14.87
CA PHE A 14 -32.49 -7.63 -14.93
C PHE A 14 -31.83 -7.06 -13.66
N ILE A 15 -32.23 -7.54 -12.48
CA ILE A 15 -31.61 -7.16 -11.21
C ILE A 15 -30.17 -7.64 -11.15
N ALA A 16 -29.90 -8.90 -11.50
CA ALA A 16 -28.55 -9.47 -11.53
C ALA A 16 -27.64 -8.72 -12.52
N VAL A 17 -28.19 -8.31 -13.68
CA VAL A 17 -27.51 -7.49 -14.69
C VAL A 17 -27.38 -6.03 -14.25
N ARG A 18 -28.06 -5.54 -13.20
CA ARG A 18 -27.84 -4.18 -12.70
C ARG A 18 -26.95 -4.11 -11.46
N SER A 19 -26.59 -5.24 -10.86
CA SER A 19 -25.65 -5.27 -9.75
C SER A 19 -24.26 -4.77 -10.18
N ALA A 20 -23.72 -3.80 -9.44
CA ALA A 20 -22.35 -3.32 -9.61
C ALA A 20 -21.36 -4.49 -9.40
N PRO A 21 -20.24 -4.54 -10.14
CA PRO A 21 -19.19 -5.52 -9.88
C PRO A 21 -18.72 -5.38 -8.43
N GLY A 22 -18.71 -6.49 -7.69
CA GLY A 22 -18.08 -6.50 -6.38
C GLY A 22 -16.58 -6.30 -6.56
N ILE A 23 -15.97 -5.37 -5.84
CA ILE A 23 -14.50 -5.27 -5.79
C ILE A 23 -14.00 -5.71 -4.42
N THR A 24 -12.77 -6.21 -4.38
CA THR A 24 -12.04 -6.51 -3.16
C THR A 24 -10.73 -5.74 -3.14
N VAL A 25 -10.25 -5.46 -1.94
CA VAL A 25 -8.97 -4.82 -1.68
C VAL A 25 -8.20 -5.70 -0.72
N VAL A 26 -7.04 -6.16 -1.15
CA VAL A 26 -6.11 -6.93 -0.33
C VAL A 26 -4.94 -6.02 0.02
N MET A 27 -4.73 -5.79 1.32
CA MET A 27 -3.60 -5.01 1.82
C MET A 27 -2.31 -5.84 1.72
N PRO A 28 -1.17 -5.25 1.34
CA PRO A 28 0.09 -5.97 1.22
C PRO A 28 0.58 -6.50 2.57
N ASP A 29 1.58 -7.37 2.57
CA ASP A 29 2.25 -7.81 3.81
C ASP A 29 3.32 -6.82 4.28
N MET A 30 3.72 -5.92 3.39
CA MET A 30 4.74 -4.89 3.64
C MET A 30 4.24 -3.53 3.14
N ILE A 31 4.48 -2.51 3.96
CA ILE A 31 4.39 -1.10 3.60
C ILE A 31 5.74 -0.44 3.85
N ARG A 32 5.93 0.75 3.30
CA ARG A 32 7.12 1.55 3.56
C ARG A 32 6.74 2.93 4.03
N LEU A 33 7.46 3.42 5.02
CA LEU A 33 7.25 4.75 5.58
C LEU A 33 8.46 5.62 5.29
N ALA A 34 8.23 6.88 4.98
CA ALA A 34 9.28 7.87 4.89
C ALA A 34 8.79 9.22 5.40
N VAL A 35 9.73 10.11 5.67
CA VAL A 35 9.49 11.55 5.73
C VAL A 35 10.29 12.20 4.61
N ASP A 36 9.79 13.30 4.08
CA ASP A 36 10.53 14.06 3.08
C ASP A 36 11.81 14.66 3.66
N SER A 37 12.70 15.10 2.77
CA SER A 37 14.00 15.67 3.14
C SER A 37 13.92 16.89 4.07
N LYS A 38 12.78 17.61 4.05
CA LYS A 38 12.57 18.81 4.87
C LYS A 38 11.74 18.55 6.13
N GLY A 39 11.25 17.32 6.34
CA GLY A 39 10.34 17.00 7.44
C GLY A 39 9.00 17.73 7.37
N THR A 40 8.56 18.13 6.17
CA THR A 40 7.29 18.82 5.93
C THR A 40 6.13 17.86 5.75
N TYR A 41 6.37 16.63 5.28
CA TYR A 41 5.29 15.66 5.09
C TYR A 41 5.78 14.21 5.27
N SER A 42 4.83 13.34 5.63
CA SER A 42 5.07 11.89 5.75
C SER A 42 4.54 11.16 4.52
N LYS A 43 5.26 10.12 4.11
CA LYS A 43 4.87 9.21 3.01
C LYS A 43 4.54 7.82 3.55
N ILE A 44 3.52 7.20 2.98
CA ILE A 44 3.27 5.76 3.07
C ILE A 44 3.19 5.21 1.67
N LEU A 45 4.10 4.29 1.34
CA LEU A 45 4.05 3.54 0.10
C LEU A 45 3.53 2.15 0.36
N MET A 46 2.53 1.75 -0.41
CA MET A 46 1.93 0.43 -0.32
C MET A 46 1.43 -0.03 -1.68
N GLN A 47 1.40 -1.34 -1.89
CA GLN A 47 0.95 -1.96 -3.12
C GLN A 47 -0.31 -2.79 -2.84
N PRO A 48 -1.48 -2.15 -2.68
CA PRO A 48 -2.72 -2.89 -2.46
C PRO A 48 -3.11 -3.61 -3.75
N VAL A 49 -3.67 -4.80 -3.62
CA VAL A 49 -4.28 -5.48 -4.77
C VAL A 49 -5.75 -5.11 -4.80
N ILE A 50 -6.19 -4.48 -5.89
CA ILE A 50 -7.59 -4.12 -6.10
C ILE A 50 -8.11 -4.90 -7.30
N ALA A 51 -9.11 -5.73 -7.08
CA ALA A 51 -9.61 -6.66 -8.09
C ALA A 51 -11.14 -6.76 -8.06
N VAL A 52 -11.73 -7.09 -9.21
CA VAL A 52 -13.15 -7.43 -9.32
C VAL A 52 -13.35 -8.88 -8.85
N LEU A 53 -14.35 -9.10 -8.00
CA LEU A 53 -14.80 -10.41 -7.54
C LEU A 53 -15.82 -11.02 -8.52
N GLY A 54 -15.78 -12.34 -8.63
CA GLY A 54 -16.76 -13.13 -9.37
C GLY A 54 -16.49 -13.23 -10.88
N GLU A 55 -17.27 -14.07 -11.55
CA GLU A 55 -17.16 -14.34 -12.98
C GLU A 55 -17.86 -13.26 -13.84
N THR A 56 -17.59 -12.00 -13.55
CA THR A 56 -18.17 -10.90 -14.33
C THR A 56 -17.11 -10.33 -15.26
N GLN A 57 -17.49 -10.09 -16.52
CA GLN A 57 -16.65 -9.33 -17.47
C GLN A 57 -16.75 -7.81 -17.23
N ARG A 58 -17.34 -7.38 -16.12
CA ARG A 58 -17.54 -5.96 -15.82
C ARG A 58 -16.28 -5.37 -15.26
N ALA A 59 -15.97 -4.17 -15.73
CA ALA A 59 -14.94 -3.34 -15.16
C ALA A 59 -15.53 -2.42 -14.09
N GLU A 60 -14.75 -2.13 -13.06
CA GLU A 60 -15.02 -1.04 -12.12
C GLU A 60 -13.99 0.05 -12.32
N THR A 61 -14.40 1.31 -12.22
CA THR A 61 -13.44 2.43 -12.22
C THR A 61 -13.21 2.89 -10.79
N VAL A 62 -11.97 2.77 -10.31
CA VAL A 62 -11.55 3.36 -9.05
C VAL A 62 -11.25 4.83 -9.32
N THR A 63 -12.00 5.73 -8.68
CA THR A 63 -11.91 7.18 -8.92
C THR A 63 -11.01 7.89 -7.91
N GLY A 64 -10.65 7.22 -6.82
CA GLY A 64 -9.75 7.78 -5.83
C GLY A 64 -9.47 6.84 -4.68
N LEU A 65 -8.37 7.12 -4.00
CA LEU A 65 -7.92 6.46 -2.80
C LEU A 65 -7.69 7.54 -1.73
N ALA A 66 -8.23 7.33 -0.55
CA ALA A 66 -7.99 8.20 0.60
C ALA A 66 -7.65 7.34 1.80
N MET A 67 -6.75 7.82 2.63
CA MET A 67 -6.36 7.13 3.83
C MET A 67 -6.48 8.06 5.02
N GLN A 68 -7.10 7.56 6.08
CA GLN A 68 -7.18 8.28 7.35
C GLN A 68 -6.45 7.45 8.39
N MET A 69 -5.56 8.07 9.15
CA MET A 69 -4.80 7.40 10.19
C MET A 69 -4.90 8.17 11.50
N ARG A 70 -5.09 7.44 12.60
CA ARG A 70 -5.22 7.99 13.94
C ARG A 70 -4.36 7.23 14.92
N ARG A 71 -3.58 7.94 15.73
CA ARG A 71 -2.80 7.37 16.84
C ARG A 71 -3.72 6.97 17.99
N GLU A 72 -3.60 5.73 18.45
CA GLU A 72 -4.33 5.21 19.61
C GLU A 72 -3.90 5.96 20.89
N GLY A 73 -4.85 6.18 21.79
CA GLY A 73 -4.61 6.91 23.04
C GLY A 73 -4.40 8.42 22.89
N ALA A 74 -4.27 8.95 21.67
CA ALA A 74 -4.04 10.36 21.41
C ALA A 74 -5.25 11.10 20.80
N ALA A 75 -6.41 10.46 20.64
CA ALA A 75 -7.53 10.89 19.79
C ALA A 75 -8.03 12.35 19.96
N LYS A 76 -7.73 13.03 21.08
CA LYS A 76 -8.11 14.42 21.35
C LYS A 76 -6.96 15.44 21.18
N SER A 77 -5.75 15.00 20.84
CA SER A 77 -4.59 15.88 20.68
C SER A 77 -4.52 16.43 19.25
N PRO A 78 -4.16 17.70 19.05
CA PRO A 78 -3.78 18.20 17.73
C PRO A 78 -2.71 17.30 17.09
N GLY A 79 -2.89 16.95 15.80
CA GLY A 79 -2.00 16.03 15.09
C GLY A 79 -2.15 14.54 15.44
N ALA A 80 -3.13 14.15 16.25
CA ALA A 80 -3.39 12.73 16.53
C ALA A 80 -4.02 11.98 15.36
N GLN A 81 -4.58 12.70 14.39
CA GLN A 81 -5.14 12.17 13.16
C GLN A 81 -4.50 12.88 11.97
N ALA A 82 -4.32 12.13 10.89
CA ALA A 82 -3.84 12.62 9.62
C ALA A 82 -4.66 12.03 8.47
N ASP A 83 -4.92 12.87 7.48
CA ASP A 83 -5.47 12.46 6.20
C ASP A 83 -4.31 12.33 5.21
N PHE A 84 -4.12 11.11 4.76
CA PHE A 84 -3.15 10.69 3.77
C PHE A 84 -3.83 10.67 2.40
N LEU A 85 -3.47 11.63 1.57
CA LEU A 85 -3.98 11.75 0.21
C LEU A 85 -3.14 10.90 -0.72
N TRP A 86 -3.80 10.14 -1.59
CA TRP A 86 -3.11 9.50 -2.70
C TRP A 86 -2.54 10.57 -3.62
N TYR A 87 -1.22 10.59 -3.73
CA TYR A 87 -0.49 11.62 -4.46
C TYR A 87 -0.05 11.10 -5.83
N ALA A 88 0.55 9.90 -5.87
CA ALA A 88 1.09 9.32 -7.09
C ALA A 88 1.06 7.79 -7.06
N SER A 89 1.30 7.19 -8.22
CA SER A 89 1.59 5.78 -8.40
C SER A 89 2.95 5.59 -9.05
N GLY A 90 3.59 4.45 -8.82
CA GLY A 90 4.88 4.17 -9.44
C GLY A 90 5.42 2.77 -9.18
N HIS A 91 6.74 2.62 -9.35
CA HIS A 91 7.46 1.37 -9.18
C HIS A 91 8.74 1.54 -8.35
N TRP A 92 9.29 0.41 -7.88
CA TRP A 92 10.62 0.38 -7.30
C TRP A 92 11.66 0.29 -8.42
N GLN A 93 12.60 1.21 -8.44
CA GLN A 93 13.79 1.13 -9.27
C GLN A 93 14.97 0.76 -8.39
N GLY A 94 15.57 -0.40 -8.66
CA GLY A 94 16.82 -0.81 -8.04
C GLY A 94 18.00 -0.19 -8.78
N ASP A 95 18.97 0.33 -8.03
CA ASP A 95 20.31 0.60 -8.53
C ASP A 95 21.20 -0.59 -8.19
N VAL A 96 21.55 -1.35 -9.22
CA VAL A 96 22.42 -2.55 -9.10
C VAL A 96 23.83 -2.23 -8.60
N THR A 97 24.28 -0.97 -8.75
CA THR A 97 25.62 -0.54 -8.35
C THR A 97 25.69 -0.29 -6.85
N THR A 98 24.66 0.35 -6.30
CA THR A 98 24.60 0.72 -4.88
C THR A 98 23.81 -0.28 -4.04
N GLY A 99 23.07 -1.19 -4.70
CA GLY A 99 22.12 -2.09 -4.05
C GLY A 99 20.91 -1.37 -3.45
N GLN A 100 20.71 -0.08 -3.79
CA GLN A 100 19.64 0.73 -3.24
C GLN A 100 18.37 0.60 -4.08
N TYR A 101 17.22 0.76 -3.43
CA TYR A 101 15.92 0.81 -4.09
C TYR A 101 15.30 2.18 -3.89
N GLY A 102 15.04 2.87 -4.99
CA GLY A 102 14.29 4.12 -5.04
C GLY A 102 12.86 3.89 -5.49
N PHE A 103 11.93 4.75 -5.05
CA PHE A 103 10.61 4.83 -5.64
C PHE A 103 10.65 5.83 -6.80
N VAL A 104 10.20 5.40 -7.97
CA VAL A 104 10.05 6.26 -9.15
C VAL A 104 8.57 6.50 -9.37
N GLU A 105 8.17 7.76 -9.29
CA GLU A 105 6.82 8.22 -9.62
C GLU A 105 6.60 8.06 -11.13
N GLU A 106 5.51 7.38 -11.51
CA GLU A 106 5.14 7.20 -12.92
C GLU A 106 3.97 8.09 -13.31
N ASN A 107 2.98 8.21 -12.42
CA ASN A 107 1.73 8.90 -12.70
C ASN A 107 1.22 9.60 -11.44
N ASP A 108 0.63 10.78 -11.62
CA ASP A 108 -0.18 11.42 -10.58
C ASP A 108 -1.41 10.57 -10.24
N ALA A 109 -1.96 10.81 -9.04
CA ALA A 109 -3.21 10.18 -8.61
C ALA A 109 -4.34 10.44 -9.63
N SER A 110 -4.79 9.38 -10.30
CA SER A 110 -5.76 9.47 -11.38
C SER A 110 -6.66 8.23 -11.44
N PRO A 111 -7.93 8.35 -11.87
CA PRO A 111 -8.81 7.20 -11.95
C PRO A 111 -8.22 6.05 -12.79
N PHE A 112 -8.42 4.81 -12.35
CA PHE A 112 -7.97 3.62 -13.09
C PHE A 112 -9.06 2.55 -13.16
N LEU A 113 -9.00 1.77 -14.23
CA LEU A 113 -9.91 0.66 -14.48
C LEU A 113 -9.37 -0.62 -13.84
N VAL A 114 -10.23 -1.33 -13.11
CA VAL A 114 -9.95 -2.68 -12.63
C VAL A 114 -10.92 -3.67 -13.26
N THR A 115 -10.38 -4.80 -13.71
CA THR A 115 -11.17 -5.93 -14.20
C THR A 115 -10.71 -7.20 -13.50
N ARG A 116 -11.43 -8.32 -13.70
CA ARG A 116 -11.01 -9.63 -13.18
C ARG A 116 -9.60 -10.01 -13.67
N ASP A 117 -9.34 -9.80 -14.96
CA ASP A 117 -8.09 -10.21 -15.61
C ASP A 117 -6.98 -9.15 -15.50
N LYS A 118 -7.33 -7.93 -15.07
CA LYS A 118 -6.41 -6.82 -14.86
C LYS A 118 -6.62 -6.22 -13.47
N PRO A 119 -6.18 -6.91 -12.39
CA PRO A 119 -6.14 -6.31 -11.06
C PRO A 119 -5.14 -5.16 -11.04
N SER A 120 -5.42 -4.14 -10.24
CA SER A 120 -4.43 -3.08 -9.96
C SER A 120 -3.45 -3.59 -8.90
N VAL A 121 -2.16 -3.51 -9.23
CA VAL A 121 -1.03 -3.91 -8.38
C VAL A 121 0.05 -2.83 -8.34
N SER A 122 -0.30 -1.57 -8.60
CA SER A 122 0.67 -0.47 -8.58
C SER A 122 1.03 -0.07 -7.15
N ILE A 123 2.25 0.41 -6.94
CA ILE A 123 2.64 1.04 -5.67
C ILE A 123 2.02 2.43 -5.63
N MET A 124 1.32 2.71 -4.55
CA MET A 124 0.63 3.97 -4.31
C MET A 124 1.40 4.76 -3.25
N ASP A 125 1.72 6.02 -3.55
CA ASP A 125 2.31 6.99 -2.62
C ASP A 125 1.20 7.81 -1.98
N PHE A 126 1.06 7.67 -0.66
CA PHE A 126 0.13 8.44 0.14
C PHE A 126 0.89 9.46 1.00
N ARG A 127 0.46 10.73 0.97
CA ARG A 127 1.13 11.83 1.66
C ARG A 127 0.23 12.52 2.67
N ALA A 128 0.78 12.86 3.82
CA ALA A 128 0.14 13.72 4.81
C ALA A 128 1.05 14.92 5.12
N ASP A 129 0.57 16.11 4.77
CA ASP A 129 1.29 17.37 4.98
C ASP A 129 1.23 17.83 6.43
N ASN A 130 2.31 18.45 6.89
CA ASN A 130 2.48 18.98 8.25
C ASN A 130 2.22 17.93 9.35
N TRP A 131 2.43 16.66 9.02
CA TRP A 131 2.22 15.55 9.92
C TRP A 131 3.42 14.60 9.88
N LEU A 132 3.91 14.23 11.06
CA LEU A 132 5.07 13.37 11.23
C LEU A 132 4.77 12.18 12.12
N PHE A 133 5.36 11.04 11.80
CA PHE A 133 5.27 9.84 12.61
C PHE A 133 5.84 10.06 14.03
N ALA A 134 5.09 9.59 15.01
CA ALA A 134 5.51 9.47 16.40
C ALA A 134 5.45 8.00 16.87
N PRO A 135 6.15 7.62 17.96
CA PRO A 135 6.05 6.27 18.48
C PRO A 135 4.64 5.97 18.99
N GLY A 136 4.10 4.79 18.70
CA GLY A 136 2.80 4.33 19.15
C GLY A 136 2.08 3.47 18.13
N THR A 137 0.86 3.07 18.48
CA THR A 137 -0.04 2.33 17.61
C THR A 137 -0.97 3.28 16.87
N TYR A 138 -1.22 2.99 15.60
CA TYR A 138 -2.11 3.72 14.73
C TYR A 138 -3.21 2.79 14.22
N ARG A 139 -4.43 3.31 14.16
CA ARG A 139 -5.53 2.71 13.40
C ARG A 139 -5.67 3.50 12.12
N ALA A 140 -5.72 2.79 11.01
CA ALA A 140 -5.84 3.40 9.70
C ALA A 140 -7.00 2.78 8.93
N THR A 141 -7.55 3.59 8.05
CA THR A 141 -8.67 3.25 7.19
C THR A 141 -8.28 3.67 5.78
N LEU A 142 -8.19 2.69 4.87
CA LEU A 142 -8.08 2.94 3.44
C LEU A 142 -9.48 2.94 2.83
N THR A 143 -9.83 4.01 2.13
CA THR A 143 -11.10 4.21 1.45
C THR A 143 -10.86 4.23 -0.06
N VAL A 144 -11.50 3.30 -0.76
CA VAL A 144 -11.47 3.17 -2.22
C VAL A 144 -12.79 3.67 -2.79
N ARG A 145 -12.73 4.77 -3.55
CA ARG A 145 -13.89 5.38 -4.20
C ARG A 145 -14.12 4.72 -5.56
N ARG A 146 -15.39 4.44 -5.87
CA ARG A 146 -15.82 3.74 -7.08
C ARG A 146 -16.67 4.65 -7.95
N ALA A 147 -16.73 4.38 -9.25
CA ALA A 147 -17.60 5.11 -10.16
C ALA A 147 -19.03 4.53 -10.18
N THR A 148 -19.17 3.21 -10.09
CA THR A 148 -20.45 2.53 -10.36
C THR A 148 -21.45 2.66 -9.22
N ASP A 149 -20.97 2.75 -7.97
CA ASP A 149 -21.80 3.06 -6.83
C ASP A 149 -21.13 4.12 -5.93
N SER A 150 -21.92 5.00 -5.32
CA SER A 150 -21.41 6.01 -4.40
C SER A 150 -20.96 5.42 -3.06
N ARG A 151 -20.86 4.09 -2.93
CA ARG A 151 -20.48 3.41 -1.69
C ARG A 151 -18.99 3.08 -1.76
N PRO A 152 -18.14 3.79 -1.01
CA PRO A 152 -16.73 3.45 -1.00
C PRO A 152 -16.49 2.09 -0.35
N LEU A 153 -15.47 1.38 -0.82
CA LEU A 153 -14.95 0.22 -0.12
C LEU A 153 -13.95 0.67 0.95
N THR A 154 -14.07 0.13 2.15
CA THR A 154 -13.27 0.56 3.30
C THR A 154 -12.51 -0.62 3.87
N VAL A 155 -11.19 -0.46 4.05
CA VAL A 155 -10.32 -1.46 4.66
C VAL A 155 -9.64 -0.87 5.90
N HIS A 156 -9.86 -1.51 7.05
CA HIS A 156 -9.21 -1.14 8.29
C HIS A 156 -7.92 -1.93 8.50
N TRP A 157 -6.89 -1.26 9.03
CA TRP A 157 -5.62 -1.88 9.36
C TRP A 157 -4.95 -1.11 10.51
N CYS A 158 -3.85 -1.65 11.03
CA CYS A 158 -3.11 -1.01 12.12
C CYS A 158 -1.60 -1.07 11.93
N LEU A 159 -0.92 -0.09 12.51
CA LEU A 159 0.52 0.10 12.44
C LEU A 159 1.07 0.37 13.83
N THR A 160 2.10 -0.35 14.25
CA THR A 160 2.81 -0.07 15.50
C THR A 160 4.22 0.42 15.20
N LEU A 161 4.51 1.67 15.55
CA LEU A 161 5.82 2.30 15.40
C LEU A 161 6.53 2.41 16.75
N ARG A 162 7.76 1.93 16.80
CA ARG A 162 8.64 2.08 17.96
C ARG A 162 9.48 3.35 17.84
N ALA A 163 10.00 3.81 18.99
CA ALA A 163 10.92 4.94 19.06
C ALA A 163 12.12 4.80 18.11
N ARG A 164 12.71 3.61 18.02
CA ARG A 164 13.82 3.33 17.08
C ARG A 164 13.43 3.53 15.61
N GLY A 165 12.29 3.02 15.18
CA GLY A 165 11.84 3.17 13.78
C GLY A 165 11.55 4.64 13.43
N VAL A 166 10.92 5.37 14.36
CA VAL A 166 10.72 6.81 14.19
C VAL A 166 12.04 7.58 14.14
N ALA A 167 13.01 7.22 14.99
CA ALA A 167 14.34 7.82 14.95
C ALA A 167 15.07 7.53 13.64
N GLN A 168 14.95 6.31 13.09
CA GLN A 168 15.53 5.95 11.79
C GLN A 168 14.97 6.78 10.64
N ILE A 169 13.64 6.91 10.57
CA ILE A 169 12.96 7.75 9.56
C ILE A 169 13.42 9.20 9.65
N LYS A 170 13.52 9.75 10.88
CA LYS A 170 13.96 11.13 11.09
C LYS A 170 15.44 11.36 10.76
N ALA A 171 16.30 10.38 11.08
CA ALA A 171 17.73 10.48 10.85
C ALA A 171 18.11 10.32 9.37
N HIS A 172 17.27 9.65 8.57
CA HIS A 172 17.51 9.42 7.15
C HIS A 172 16.28 9.86 6.33
N PRO A 173 16.05 11.17 6.16
CA PRO A 173 14.98 11.66 5.31
C PRO A 173 15.08 11.10 3.88
N GLY A 174 13.96 10.66 3.32
CA GLY A 174 13.92 9.94 2.03
C GLY A 174 14.24 8.45 2.09
N TYR A 175 14.70 7.92 3.23
CA TYR A 175 14.79 6.47 3.43
C TYR A 175 13.41 5.87 3.66
N PHE A 176 13.13 4.79 2.94
CA PHE A 176 11.87 4.05 3.03
C PHE A 176 12.00 2.92 4.05
N LEU A 177 11.60 3.19 5.30
CA LEU A 177 11.61 2.18 6.36
C LEU A 177 10.58 1.08 6.04
N PRO A 178 11.00 -0.18 5.80
CA PRO A 178 10.06 -1.28 5.60
C PRO A 178 9.36 -1.61 6.90
N ILE A 179 8.05 -1.86 6.82
CA ILE A 179 7.18 -2.25 7.92
C ILE A 179 6.35 -3.44 7.46
N ARG A 180 6.35 -4.52 8.23
CA ARG A 180 5.74 -5.80 7.82
C ARG A 180 4.72 -6.31 8.82
N LYS A 181 3.71 -7.06 8.35
CA LYS A 181 2.72 -7.75 9.21
C LYS A 181 3.28 -9.03 9.83
N ASP A 182 4.15 -9.72 9.13
CA ASP A 182 4.67 -11.04 9.50
C ASP A 182 5.89 -10.99 10.42
N TRP A 183 6.40 -9.79 10.74
CA TRP A 183 7.47 -9.67 11.72
C TRP A 183 7.00 -10.07 13.13
N PRO A 184 7.84 -10.83 13.87
CA PRO A 184 7.44 -11.34 15.16
C PRO A 184 7.15 -10.20 16.11
N ALA A 185 6.02 -10.31 16.82
CA ALA A 185 5.75 -9.46 17.96
C ALA A 185 6.89 -9.63 18.98
N ASN A 186 7.39 -8.52 19.54
CA ASN A 186 8.22 -8.64 20.74
C ASN A 186 7.32 -9.23 21.84
N PRO A 187 7.79 -10.22 22.63
CA PRO A 187 7.03 -10.75 23.76
C PRO A 187 6.45 -9.68 24.70
N SER A 188 7.09 -8.52 24.81
CA SER A 188 6.60 -7.39 25.61
C SER A 188 5.49 -6.55 24.95
N ASP A 189 5.30 -6.68 23.63
CA ASP A 189 4.27 -5.93 22.90
C ASP A 189 2.91 -6.63 23.02
N LYS A 190 2.02 -6.03 23.81
CA LYS A 190 0.61 -6.46 23.91
C LYS A 190 -0.23 -6.13 22.66
N SER A 191 0.39 -5.70 21.56
CA SER A 191 -0.33 -5.28 20.36
C SER A 191 -0.77 -6.46 19.50
N ASP A 192 -1.93 -6.29 18.85
CA ASP A 192 -2.56 -7.25 17.94
C ASP A 192 -1.58 -7.79 16.87
N ARG A 193 -1.39 -9.12 16.82
CA ARG A 193 -0.48 -9.83 15.90
C ARG A 193 -0.72 -9.49 14.42
N SER A 194 -1.88 -8.94 14.07
CA SER A 194 -2.21 -8.54 12.71
C SER A 194 -1.70 -7.14 12.29
N CYS A 195 -1.16 -6.33 13.21
CA CYS A 195 -0.65 -5.01 12.87
C CYS A 195 0.70 -5.06 12.14
N TYR A 196 0.90 -4.12 11.21
CA TYR A 196 2.20 -3.83 10.63
C TYR A 196 3.16 -3.31 11.71
N ARG A 197 4.42 -3.77 11.70
CA ARG A 197 5.43 -3.42 12.71
C ARG A 197 6.76 -3.10 12.06
N GLY A 198 7.59 -2.33 12.77
CA GLY A 198 9.00 -2.18 12.46
C GLY A 198 9.81 -3.41 12.88
N GLU A 199 11.04 -3.51 12.38
CA GLU A 199 11.93 -4.65 12.58
C GLU A 199 12.13 -4.97 14.09
N PRO A 200 12.16 -6.27 14.48
CA PRO A 200 12.40 -6.66 15.86
C PRO A 200 13.75 -6.15 16.37
N SER A 201 13.80 -5.80 17.67
CA SER A 201 14.93 -5.09 18.30
C SER A 201 16.27 -5.82 18.35
N GLY A 202 16.37 -7.02 17.79
CA GLY A 202 17.59 -7.84 17.73
C GLY A 202 17.90 -8.40 16.34
N ALA A 203 17.15 -8.01 15.30
CA ALA A 203 17.63 -8.27 13.96
C ALA A 203 18.90 -7.45 13.75
N PRO A 204 19.97 -8.04 13.16
CA PRO A 204 21.11 -7.24 12.73
C PRO A 204 20.54 -6.13 11.86
N ALA A 205 20.91 -4.88 12.15
CA ALA A 205 20.50 -3.79 11.29
C ALA A 205 20.94 -4.18 9.89
N GLU A 206 19.98 -4.49 9.01
CA GLU A 206 20.24 -4.60 7.60
C GLU A 206 20.43 -3.15 7.12
N VAL A 207 21.54 -2.56 7.56
CA VAL A 207 22.18 -1.49 6.81
C VAL A 207 22.53 -2.18 5.50
N PRO A 208 22.02 -1.72 4.34
CA PRO A 208 22.50 -2.22 3.07
C PRO A 208 24.02 -2.03 3.06
N SER A 209 24.75 -3.11 3.31
CA SER A 209 26.20 -3.12 3.24
C SER A 209 26.52 -3.16 1.74
N PRO A 210 27.27 -2.19 1.20
CA PRO A 210 27.55 -2.09 -0.23
C PRO A 210 28.56 -3.15 -0.75
N THR A 211 28.66 -4.32 -0.10
CA THR A 211 29.74 -5.27 -0.41
C THR A 211 29.25 -6.69 -0.35
N SER A 212 28.76 -7.19 -1.48
CA SER A 212 29.05 -8.55 -1.99
C SER A 212 28.22 -8.83 -3.23
N VAL A 213 28.43 -8.04 -4.29
CA VAL A 213 28.19 -8.59 -5.63
C VAL A 213 29.44 -9.38 -5.98
N PRO A 214 29.39 -10.72 -6.12
CA PRO A 214 30.50 -11.47 -6.66
C PRO A 214 30.78 -10.97 -8.07
N THR A 215 31.99 -10.47 -8.30
CA THR A 215 32.50 -10.10 -9.63
C THR A 215 32.26 -11.27 -10.58
N PRO A 216 31.53 -11.08 -11.70
CA PRO A 216 31.47 -12.10 -12.72
C PRO A 216 32.84 -12.18 -13.41
N THR A 217 33.68 -13.12 -12.97
CA THR A 217 34.82 -13.60 -13.73
C THR A 217 34.31 -14.40 -14.93
N GLY A 218 33.86 -13.68 -15.94
CA GLY A 218 33.41 -14.23 -17.21
C GLY A 218 33.82 -13.30 -18.34
N THR A 219 35.02 -13.52 -18.88
CA THR A 219 35.46 -12.89 -20.13
C THR A 219 34.43 -13.17 -21.22
N PRO A 220 33.84 -12.15 -21.87
CA PRO A 220 32.93 -12.37 -22.99
C PRO A 220 33.69 -13.02 -24.17
N PRO A 221 33.16 -14.08 -24.81
CA PRO A 221 33.79 -14.63 -25.99
C PRO A 221 33.75 -13.61 -27.14
N ALA A 222 34.89 -13.48 -27.83
CA ALA A 222 35.06 -12.60 -28.97
C ALA A 222 34.03 -12.89 -30.06
N ARG A 223 33.23 -11.87 -30.40
CA ARG A 223 32.28 -11.90 -31.50
C ARG A 223 33.05 -11.93 -32.82
N LYS A 224 33.11 -13.09 -33.49
CA LYS A 224 33.55 -13.16 -34.89
C LYS A 224 32.40 -12.66 -35.78
N THR A 225 32.59 -11.52 -36.40
CA THR A 225 31.82 -11.10 -37.57
C THR A 225 32.32 -11.86 -38.79
N GLY A 226 31.42 -12.61 -39.43
CA GLY A 226 31.56 -13.18 -40.76
C GLY A 226 30.30 -12.87 -41.56
#